data_AF-A0A1Y4K4C7-F1
#
_entry.id   AF-A0A1Y4K4C7-F1
#
_cell.length_a   1.000
_cell.length_b   1.000
_cell.length_c   1.000
_cell.angle_alpha   90.00
_cell.angle_beta   90.00
_cell.angle_gamma   90.00
#
_symmetry.space_group_name_H-M   'P 1'
#
loop_
_entity.id
_entity.type
_entity.pdbx_description
1 polymer ?
#
loop_
_entity_poly.entity_id
_entity_poly.type
_entity_poly.pdbx_seq_one_letter_code
_entity_poly.pdbx_strand_id
1 'polypeptide(L)'
;MRNVVPDAGSVEIPLLGYEDRGALNRLTAYGRAELQDDSRRCGCFRCGSTFLAGEIVDWMPEEDGEDTALCPYCGCDTVIYDTDRYPLSTALLAELYMDWFSSEFKERKKAATYAPSFSDYDDYLRRGVPFLMEHRATQEIVGEVDLFRIDAPGNATGFMHEDRDAWFAQELADGEPGGMADIVVHGFERAFVDGGEKIQVSCYFEFIDEHGRRLPYELWSPDQERRVCELSTRYGSRLKGLILGPDDRRMRLVVGCAPDRLSIQ
;
A
#
# COMPACT_ATOMS: atom_id res chain seq x y z
N MET A 1 -14.37 10.48 10.72
CA MET A 1 -14.02 9.78 9.46
C MET A 1 -12.72 10.39 8.98
N ARG A 2 -11.72 9.60 8.57
CA ARG A 2 -10.44 10.15 8.08
C ARG A 2 -10.68 10.80 6.70
N ASN A 3 -10.17 12.00 6.49
CA ASN A 3 -10.32 12.74 5.25
C ASN A 3 -9.01 12.74 4.44
N VAL A 4 -8.59 11.55 3.99
CA VAL A 4 -7.37 11.40 3.16
C VAL A 4 -7.72 11.80 1.72
N VAL A 5 -7.07 12.84 1.21
CA VAL A 5 -7.31 13.36 -0.14
C VAL A 5 -6.08 13.06 -1.00
N PRO A 6 -6.16 12.17 -1.99
CA PRO A 6 -5.03 11.88 -2.87
C PRO A 6 -4.47 13.14 -3.54
N ASP A 7 -3.15 13.21 -3.64
CA ASP A 7 -2.47 14.27 -4.38
C ASP A 7 -2.68 14.10 -5.89
N ALA A 8 -2.60 15.20 -6.63
CA ALA A 8 -2.51 15.15 -8.09
C ALA A 8 -1.18 14.49 -8.53
N GLY A 9 -1.18 13.83 -9.70
CA GLY A 9 0.01 13.22 -10.29
C GLY A 9 1.15 14.19 -10.65
N SER A 10 0.97 15.49 -10.46
CA SER A 10 2.00 16.52 -10.63
C SER A 10 2.67 16.96 -9.32
N VAL A 11 2.19 16.49 -8.16
CA VAL A 11 2.74 16.89 -6.85
C VAL A 11 4.07 16.16 -6.61
N GLU A 12 5.16 16.90 -6.48
CA GLU A 12 6.47 16.31 -6.20
C GLU A 12 6.51 15.65 -4.81
N ILE A 13 7.22 14.53 -4.71
CA ILE A 13 7.46 13.87 -3.42
C ILE A 13 8.49 14.69 -2.64
N PRO A 14 8.21 15.06 -1.38
CA PRO A 14 9.15 15.85 -0.59
C PRO A 14 10.41 15.03 -0.31
N LEU A 15 11.57 15.58 -0.65
CA LEU A 15 12.87 15.02 -0.30
C LEU A 15 13.24 15.48 1.12
N LEU A 16 12.82 14.71 2.12
CA LEU A 16 13.10 14.99 3.53
C LEU A 16 14.49 14.49 3.94
N GLY A 17 15.33 15.39 4.41
CA GLY A 17 16.60 15.08 5.04
C GLY A 17 16.48 14.98 6.57
N TYR A 18 17.55 14.49 7.21
CA TYR A 18 17.64 14.41 8.67
C TYR A 18 17.42 15.77 9.37
N GLU A 19 17.83 16.87 8.72
CA GLU A 19 17.71 18.22 9.27
C GLU A 19 16.27 18.75 9.25
N ASP A 20 15.40 18.23 8.39
CA ASP A 20 14.01 18.67 8.27
C ASP A 20 13.16 18.24 9.46
N ARG A 21 13.57 17.17 10.16
CA ARG A 21 12.87 16.64 11.33
C ARG A 21 12.58 17.70 12.39
N GLY A 22 13.58 18.52 12.69
CA GLY A 22 13.45 19.59 13.68
C GLY A 22 12.55 20.73 13.21
N ALA A 23 12.52 21.02 11.91
CA ALA A 23 11.63 22.03 11.35
C ALA A 23 10.18 21.55 11.32
N LEU A 24 9.94 20.32 10.89
CA LEU A 24 8.61 19.70 10.86
C LEU A 24 8.02 19.55 12.27
N ASN A 25 8.85 19.23 13.27
CA ASN A 25 8.42 19.21 14.68
C ASN A 25 8.04 20.60 15.22
N ARG A 26 8.58 21.69 14.65
CA ARG A 26 8.15 23.05 15.00
C ARG A 26 6.87 23.46 14.29
N LEU A 27 6.47 22.79 13.22
CA LEU A 27 5.18 23.03 12.59
C LEU A 27 4.02 22.42 13.39
N THR A 28 4.31 21.43 14.25
CA THR A 28 3.30 20.74 15.06
C THR A 28 3.04 21.39 16.40
N ALA A 29 4.09 21.87 17.06
CA ALA A 29 4.02 22.46 18.39
C ALA A 29 4.08 23.98 18.30
N TYR A 30 3.47 24.68 19.25
CA TYR A 30 3.55 26.14 19.36
C TYR A 30 3.07 26.88 18.10
N GLY A 31 2.06 26.33 17.43
CA GLY A 31 1.61 26.77 16.11
C GLY A 31 0.42 27.73 16.13
N ARG A 32 -0.09 28.13 17.30
CA ARG A 32 -1.34 28.90 17.41
C ARG A 32 -1.28 30.23 16.66
N ALA A 33 -0.17 30.96 16.75
CA ALA A 33 0.01 32.20 16.00
C ALA A 33 -0.08 32.01 14.47
N GLU A 34 0.46 30.91 13.94
CA GLU A 34 0.51 30.63 12.49
C GLU A 34 -0.84 30.13 11.94
N LEU A 35 -1.70 29.62 12.81
CA LEU A 35 -3.00 29.04 12.50
C LEU A 35 -4.18 30.00 12.76
N GLN A 36 -3.90 31.30 12.95
CA GLN A 36 -4.95 32.32 13.11
C GLN A 36 -5.76 32.60 11.83
N ASP A 37 -5.17 32.30 10.66
CA ASP A 37 -5.87 32.37 9.39
C ASP A 37 -6.67 31.09 9.19
N ASP A 38 -7.99 31.17 9.43
CA ASP A 38 -8.93 30.05 9.29
C ASP A 38 -8.88 29.38 7.90
N SER A 39 -8.40 30.08 6.86
CA SER A 39 -8.27 29.55 5.50
C SER A 39 -6.98 28.78 5.24
N ARG A 40 -6.05 28.76 6.20
CA ARG A 40 -4.77 28.05 6.09
C ARG A 40 -5.02 26.55 5.93
N ARG A 41 -4.42 25.94 4.90
CA ARG A 41 -4.44 24.49 4.71
C ARG A 41 -3.59 23.80 5.76
N CYS A 42 -4.17 22.80 6.40
CA CYS A 42 -3.58 21.99 7.45
C CYS A 42 -3.73 20.50 7.14
N GLY A 43 -2.87 19.68 7.73
CA GLY A 43 -2.95 18.23 7.63
C GLY A 43 -2.44 17.54 8.89
N CYS A 44 -2.96 16.34 9.15
CA CYS A 44 -2.57 15.54 10.30
C CYS A 44 -1.81 14.30 9.82
N PHE A 45 -0.51 14.21 10.09
CA PHE A 45 0.29 13.09 9.60
C PHE A 45 0.06 11.79 10.38
N ARG A 46 -0.69 11.78 11.49
CA ARG A 46 -1.11 10.52 12.10
C ARG A 46 -2.26 9.85 11.35
N CYS A 47 -3.28 10.62 10.95
CA CYS A 47 -4.49 10.08 10.34
C CYS A 47 -4.63 10.35 8.84
N GLY A 48 -3.74 11.15 8.27
CA GLY A 48 -3.71 11.53 6.86
C GLY A 48 -4.79 12.54 6.45
N SER A 49 -5.53 13.10 7.41
CA SER A 49 -6.63 14.03 7.08
C SER A 49 -6.09 15.41 6.72
N THR A 50 -6.66 16.02 5.68
CA THR A 50 -6.44 17.43 5.31
C THR A 50 -7.68 18.27 5.60
N PHE A 51 -7.47 19.50 6.04
CA PHE A 51 -8.53 20.40 6.53
C PHE A 51 -8.05 21.85 6.58
N LEU A 52 -8.97 22.78 6.83
CA LEU A 52 -8.66 24.20 7.05
C LEU A 52 -8.42 24.48 8.54
N ALA A 53 -7.57 25.47 8.86
CA ALA A 53 -7.27 25.85 10.24
C ALA A 53 -8.53 26.21 11.05
N GLY A 54 -9.54 26.79 10.40
CA GLY A 54 -10.83 27.11 11.04
C GLY A 54 -11.64 25.89 11.51
N GLU A 55 -11.25 24.67 11.12
CA GLU A 55 -11.83 23.43 11.65
C GLU A 55 -11.22 23.02 13.00
N ILE A 56 -10.11 23.64 13.43
CA ILE A 56 -9.40 23.33 14.68
C ILE A 56 -10.12 24.01 15.85
N VAL A 57 -10.82 23.21 16.65
CA VAL A 57 -11.55 23.69 17.83
C VAL A 57 -10.83 23.41 19.15
N ASP A 58 -9.95 22.42 19.17
CA ASP A 58 -9.26 21.95 20.38
C ASP A 58 -7.76 22.26 20.32
N TRP A 59 -7.25 22.74 21.45
CA TRP A 59 -5.87 23.22 21.61
C TRP A 59 -5.31 22.70 22.94
N MET A 60 -4.09 22.18 22.92
CA MET A 60 -3.35 21.77 24.10
C MET A 60 -2.61 22.99 24.67
N PRO A 61 -2.90 23.42 25.92
CA PRO A 61 -2.27 24.60 26.49
C PRO A 61 -0.77 24.44 26.67
N GLU A 62 -0.01 25.45 26.26
CA GLU A 62 1.44 25.54 26.48
C GLU A 62 1.76 26.71 27.43
N GLU A 63 2.92 26.68 28.12
CA GLU A 63 3.24 27.67 29.17
C GLU A 63 3.41 29.11 28.64
N ASP A 64 3.76 29.28 27.37
CA ASP A 64 3.98 30.55 26.69
C ASP A 64 2.74 31.08 25.94
N GLY A 65 1.63 30.33 25.95
CA GLY A 65 0.38 30.65 25.25
C GLY A 65 0.39 30.32 23.75
N GLU A 66 1.49 29.78 23.22
CA GLU A 66 1.53 29.22 21.89
C GLU A 66 0.98 27.79 21.96
N ASP A 67 -0.34 27.67 22.08
CA ASP A 67 -0.96 26.36 22.25
C ASP A 67 -0.74 25.44 21.03
N THR A 68 -0.69 24.14 21.29
CA THR A 68 -0.50 23.11 20.26
C THR A 68 -1.86 22.68 19.70
N ALA A 69 -2.03 22.76 18.38
CA ALA A 69 -3.29 22.39 17.71
C ALA A 69 -3.57 20.88 17.82
N LEU A 70 -4.81 20.51 18.14
CA LEU A 70 -5.25 19.12 18.10
C LEU A 70 -6.07 18.85 16.84
N CYS A 71 -5.73 17.77 16.14
CA CYS A 71 -6.40 17.37 14.91
C CYS A 71 -7.91 17.15 15.15
N PRO A 72 -8.82 17.82 14.42
CA PRO A 72 -10.26 17.69 14.63
C PRO A 72 -10.82 16.30 14.28
N TYR A 73 -10.03 15.47 13.59
CA TYR A 73 -10.44 14.12 13.16
C TYR A 73 -9.96 13.00 14.09
N CYS A 74 -8.82 13.16 14.76
CA CYS A 74 -8.24 12.10 15.60
C CYS A 74 -7.73 12.56 16.97
N GLY A 75 -7.77 13.86 17.27
CA GLY A 75 -7.37 14.45 18.56
C GLY A 75 -5.86 14.45 18.84
N CYS A 76 -5.02 14.17 17.85
CA CYS A 76 -3.56 14.18 18.04
C CYS A 76 -2.95 15.55 17.70
N ASP A 77 -1.85 15.85 18.39
CA ASP A 77 -0.95 17.00 18.30
C ASP A 77 0.02 16.91 17.10
N THR A 78 -0.47 16.39 15.97
CA THR A 78 0.36 16.11 14.79
C THR A 78 -0.12 16.90 13.58
N VAL A 79 -0.66 18.10 13.84
CA VAL A 79 -1.16 19.02 12.82
C VAL A 79 0.03 19.78 12.25
N ILE A 80 0.19 19.78 10.94
CA ILE A 80 1.12 20.66 10.22
C ILE A 80 0.33 21.55 9.26
N TYR A 81 0.91 22.67 8.84
CA TYR A 81 0.30 23.60 7.91
C TYR A 81 1.17 23.86 6.69
N ASP A 82 0.54 24.36 5.63
CA ASP A 82 1.17 24.64 4.34
C ASP A 82 2.20 25.78 4.47
N THR A 83 3.41 25.53 3.98
CA THR A 83 4.53 26.49 3.95
C THR A 83 5.29 26.39 2.63
N ASP A 84 6.00 27.45 2.23
CA ASP A 84 6.80 27.42 1.00
C ASP A 84 7.89 26.34 1.02
N ARG A 85 8.44 26.04 2.20
CA ARG A 85 9.49 25.01 2.36
C ARG A 85 8.91 23.60 2.41
N TYR A 86 7.74 23.43 3.01
CA TYR A 86 7.04 22.16 3.12
C TYR A 86 5.60 22.33 2.62
N PRO A 87 5.41 22.30 1.29
CA PRO A 87 4.07 22.34 0.72
C PRO A 87 3.24 21.16 1.24
N LEU A 88 2.04 21.44 1.72
CA LEU A 88 1.18 20.43 2.30
C LEU A 88 0.65 19.50 1.19
N SER A 89 1.04 18.23 1.27
CA SER A 89 0.61 17.13 0.40
C SER A 89 0.34 15.85 1.18
N THR A 90 -0.45 14.95 0.63
CA THR A 90 -0.69 13.62 1.20
C THR A 90 0.59 12.79 1.21
N ALA A 91 1.47 12.96 0.22
CA ALA A 91 2.80 12.36 0.21
C ALA A 91 3.66 12.81 1.40
N LEU A 92 3.67 14.11 1.75
CA LEU A 92 4.36 14.61 2.93
C LEU A 92 3.80 13.98 4.21
N LEU A 93 2.48 13.94 4.35
CA LEU A 93 1.84 13.32 5.51
C LEU A 93 2.20 11.83 5.61
N ALA A 94 2.21 11.11 4.49
CA ALA A 94 2.52 9.68 4.44
C ALA A 94 3.97 9.38 4.87
N GLU A 95 4.94 10.16 4.39
CA GLU A 95 6.35 10.07 4.82
C GLU A 95 6.48 10.29 6.34
N LEU A 96 5.88 11.39 6.85
CA LEU A 96 5.86 11.68 8.28
C LEU A 96 5.19 10.58 9.12
N TYR A 97 4.09 9.99 8.62
CA TYR A 97 3.41 8.88 9.27
C TYR A 97 4.32 7.65 9.38
N MET A 98 4.96 7.28 8.28
CA MET A 98 5.81 6.09 8.23
C MET A 98 7.06 6.23 9.09
N ASP A 99 7.57 7.45 9.29
CA ASP A 99 8.71 7.70 10.18
C ASP A 99 8.28 7.85 11.67
N TRP A 100 7.47 8.86 12.02
CA TRP A 100 7.11 9.14 13.42
C TRP A 100 6.18 8.09 14.03
N PHE A 101 5.30 7.49 13.22
CA PHE A 101 4.37 6.46 13.65
C PHE A 101 4.76 5.09 13.08
N SER A 102 6.06 4.85 12.82
CA SER A 102 6.57 3.61 12.22
C SER A 102 6.06 2.32 12.90
N SER A 103 5.93 2.30 14.22
CA SER A 103 5.37 1.16 14.96
C SER A 103 3.87 0.96 14.65
N GLU A 104 3.08 2.04 14.64
CA GLU A 104 1.65 1.98 14.28
C GLU A 104 1.47 1.55 12.82
N PHE A 105 2.28 2.10 11.92
CA PHE A 105 2.32 1.74 10.51
C PHE A 105 2.62 0.25 10.31
N LYS A 106 3.65 -0.29 10.99
CA LYS A 106 4.01 -1.72 10.93
C LYS A 106 2.88 -2.61 11.42
N GLU A 107 2.21 -2.27 12.52
CA GLU A 107 1.08 -3.05 13.02
C GLU A 107 -0.13 -2.97 12.08
N ARG A 108 -0.43 -1.80 11.51
CA ARG A 108 -1.47 -1.65 10.49
C ARG A 108 -1.19 -2.51 9.27
N LYS A 109 0.04 -2.41 8.72
CA LYS A 109 0.50 -3.23 7.59
C LYS A 109 0.39 -4.72 7.93
N LYS A 110 0.80 -5.12 9.14
CA LYS A 110 0.71 -6.51 9.60
C LYS A 110 -0.73 -7.03 9.63
N ALA A 111 -1.71 -6.22 10.03
CA ALA A 111 -3.12 -6.59 10.10
C ALA A 111 -3.88 -6.39 8.78
N ALA A 112 -3.32 -5.68 7.80
CA ALA A 112 -4.05 -5.29 6.60
C ALA A 112 -4.49 -6.49 5.73
N THR A 113 -5.77 -6.51 5.38
CA THR A 113 -6.37 -7.43 4.41
C THR A 113 -6.80 -6.73 3.13
N TYR A 114 -6.62 -5.40 3.08
CA TYR A 114 -6.90 -4.55 1.94
C TYR A 114 -5.89 -3.41 1.86
N ALA A 115 -5.51 -3.07 0.63
CA ALA A 115 -4.86 -1.82 0.25
C ALA A 115 -5.33 -1.45 -1.16
N PRO A 116 -5.54 -0.16 -1.46
CA PRO A 116 -5.86 0.28 -2.82
C PRO A 116 -4.65 0.09 -3.75
N SER A 117 -4.88 -0.04 -5.07
CA SER A 117 -3.79 -0.30 -6.02
C SER A 117 -2.87 0.90 -6.23
N PHE A 118 -1.57 0.69 -6.38
CA PHE A 118 -0.59 1.76 -6.64
C PHE A 118 0.38 1.32 -7.73
N SER A 119 1.00 2.26 -8.47
CA SER A 119 1.96 1.95 -9.54
C SER A 119 3.42 1.85 -9.10
N ASP A 120 3.81 2.64 -8.11
CA ASP A 120 5.18 2.78 -7.65
C ASP A 120 5.21 3.45 -6.27
N TYR A 121 6.41 3.74 -5.75
CA TYR A 121 6.59 4.38 -4.44
C TYR A 121 5.98 5.80 -4.38
N ASP A 122 6.11 6.58 -5.44
CA ASP A 122 5.60 7.96 -5.47
C ASP A 122 4.06 7.97 -5.50
N ASP A 123 3.45 7.13 -6.33
CA ASP A 123 2.00 6.95 -6.36
C ASP A 123 1.45 6.38 -5.04
N TYR A 124 2.18 5.45 -4.42
CA TYR A 124 1.88 4.90 -3.09
C TYR A 124 1.77 6.01 -2.02
N LEU A 125 2.69 6.98 -2.06
CA LEU A 125 2.66 8.15 -1.18
C LEU A 125 1.54 9.14 -1.53
N ARG A 126 1.43 9.54 -2.81
CA ARG A 126 0.44 10.53 -3.28
C ARG A 126 -0.99 10.09 -3.01
N ARG A 127 -1.27 8.79 -3.16
CA ARG A 127 -2.60 8.24 -2.86
C ARG A 127 -2.86 8.08 -1.36
N GLY A 128 -1.84 8.23 -0.52
CA GLY A 128 -1.96 8.05 0.92
C GLY A 128 -2.21 6.59 1.32
N VAL A 129 -1.67 5.63 0.56
CA VAL A 129 -1.85 4.19 0.82
C VAL A 129 -1.50 3.80 2.28
N PRO A 130 -0.45 4.36 2.93
CA PRO A 130 -0.19 4.12 4.35
C PRO A 130 -1.37 4.39 5.31
N PHE A 131 -2.25 5.32 4.94
CA PHE A 131 -3.45 5.67 5.71
C PHE A 131 -4.68 4.82 5.36
N LEU A 132 -4.70 4.29 4.13
CA LEU A 132 -5.82 3.56 3.52
C LEU A 132 -5.72 2.04 3.63
N MET A 133 -4.59 1.52 4.15
CA MET A 133 -4.49 0.12 4.53
C MET A 133 -5.45 -0.22 5.67
N GLU A 134 -6.23 -1.29 5.49
CA GLU A 134 -7.32 -1.65 6.39
C GLU A 134 -7.32 -3.15 6.70
N HIS A 135 -7.72 -3.48 7.92
CA HIS A 135 -8.21 -4.81 8.27
C HIS A 135 -9.73 -4.86 8.06
N ARG A 136 -10.19 -5.56 7.02
CA ARG A 136 -11.61 -5.77 6.77
C ARG A 136 -12.03 -7.07 7.44
N ALA A 137 -12.90 -6.99 8.45
CA ALA A 137 -13.37 -8.15 9.20
C ALA A 137 -14.08 -9.22 8.32
N THR A 138 -14.49 -8.85 7.11
CA THR A 138 -15.06 -9.75 6.11
C THR A 138 -14.00 -10.45 5.25
N GLN A 139 -12.72 -10.31 5.55
CA GLN A 139 -11.63 -10.96 4.83
C GLN A 139 -10.74 -11.74 5.78
N GLU A 140 -10.17 -12.84 5.30
CA GLU A 140 -9.25 -13.69 6.05
C GLU A 140 -7.95 -13.87 5.24
N ILE A 141 -6.80 -13.82 5.93
CA ILE A 141 -5.50 -14.17 5.36
C ILE A 141 -5.37 -15.70 5.41
N VAL A 142 -5.37 -16.35 4.24
CA VAL A 142 -5.27 -17.82 4.10
C VAL A 142 -3.87 -18.29 3.71
N GLY A 143 -2.97 -17.36 3.42
CA GLY A 143 -1.56 -17.66 3.19
C GLY A 143 -0.72 -16.45 2.82
N GLU A 144 0.58 -16.70 2.69
CA GLU A 144 1.55 -15.76 2.16
C GLU A 144 2.46 -16.52 1.18
N VAL A 145 2.88 -15.83 0.13
CA VAL A 145 3.81 -16.32 -0.90
C VAL A 145 4.80 -15.20 -1.23
N ASP A 146 6.02 -15.57 -1.59
CA ASP A 146 7.05 -14.64 -2.02
C ASP A 146 6.99 -14.45 -3.54
N LEU A 147 7.25 -13.23 -3.97
CA LEU A 147 7.19 -12.80 -5.36
C LEU A 147 8.58 -12.49 -5.89
N PHE A 148 8.78 -12.73 -7.18
CA PHE A 148 9.94 -12.23 -7.92
C PHE A 148 9.51 -11.38 -9.11
N ARG A 149 10.34 -10.40 -9.48
CA ARG A 149 10.10 -9.57 -10.67
C ARG A 149 10.60 -10.26 -11.93
N ILE A 150 9.77 -10.26 -12.96
CA ILE A 150 10.09 -10.90 -14.24
C ILE A 150 11.01 -10.04 -15.13
N ASP A 151 11.00 -8.72 -14.95
CA ASP A 151 11.71 -7.73 -15.76
C ASP A 151 13.06 -7.28 -15.17
N ALA A 152 13.49 -7.85 -14.04
CA ALA A 152 14.74 -7.46 -13.41
C ALA A 152 15.98 -7.87 -14.24
N PRO A 153 17.01 -7.00 -14.37
CA PRO A 153 18.23 -7.31 -15.11
C PRO A 153 18.91 -8.59 -14.60
N GLY A 154 19.13 -9.57 -15.50
CA GLY A 154 19.64 -10.90 -15.16
C GLY A 154 18.60 -12.02 -15.29
N ASN A 155 17.31 -11.68 -15.36
CA ASN A 155 16.22 -12.66 -15.48
C ASN A 155 15.84 -12.97 -16.94
N ALA A 156 16.44 -12.27 -17.92
CA ALA A 156 16.28 -12.54 -19.35
C ALA A 156 16.78 -13.93 -19.79
N THR A 157 17.44 -14.67 -18.90
CA THR A 157 17.83 -16.07 -19.11
C THR A 157 17.27 -16.96 -18.00
N GLY A 158 15.94 -17.07 -17.96
CA GLY A 158 15.25 -18.32 -17.64
C GLY A 158 15.51 -18.93 -16.27
N PHE A 159 14.75 -18.46 -15.27
CA PHE A 159 13.89 -19.44 -14.60
C PHE A 159 12.57 -19.47 -15.38
N MET A 160 12.26 -20.64 -15.96
CA MET A 160 10.90 -21.10 -16.30
C MET A 160 10.21 -20.69 -17.61
N HIS A 161 10.78 -19.96 -18.58
CA HIS A 161 10.04 -19.67 -19.84
C HIS A 161 10.87 -19.76 -21.12
N GLU A 162 10.95 -20.96 -21.71
CA GLU A 162 11.44 -21.14 -23.10
C GLU A 162 10.36 -20.85 -24.16
N ASP A 163 9.11 -20.63 -23.75
CA ASP A 163 8.03 -20.22 -24.66
C ASP A 163 8.10 -18.71 -24.92
N ARG A 164 8.75 -18.36 -26.03
CA ARG A 164 8.81 -17.00 -26.56
C ARG A 164 7.44 -16.37 -26.80
N ASP A 165 6.39 -17.18 -26.98
CA ASP A 165 5.05 -16.70 -27.31
C ASP A 165 4.22 -16.29 -26.07
N ALA A 166 4.60 -16.76 -24.86
CA ALA A 166 3.96 -16.36 -23.60
C ALA A 166 4.30 -14.91 -23.16
N TRP A 167 5.38 -14.34 -23.72
CA TRP A 167 5.80 -12.97 -23.47
C TRP A 167 4.94 -11.92 -24.18
N PHE A 168 4.12 -12.30 -25.16
CA PHE A 168 3.47 -11.34 -26.06
C PHE A 168 2.04 -10.91 -25.67
N ALA A 169 1.52 -11.32 -24.51
CA ALA A 169 0.06 -11.24 -24.29
C ALA A 169 -0.49 -10.09 -23.43
N GLN A 170 0.30 -9.28 -22.70
CA GLN A 170 -0.26 -8.13 -21.94
C GLN A 170 0.80 -7.05 -21.65
N GLU A 171 0.41 -5.77 -21.72
CA GLU A 171 1.20 -4.65 -21.19
C GLU A 171 1.43 -4.89 -19.69
N LEU A 172 2.68 -5.16 -19.30
CA LEU A 172 3.05 -5.26 -17.89
C LEU A 172 2.90 -3.89 -17.24
N ALA A 173 2.44 -3.88 -15.99
CA ALA A 173 2.50 -2.67 -15.19
C ALA A 173 3.98 -2.28 -14.95
N ASP A 174 4.30 -1.04 -15.29
CA ASP A 174 5.60 -0.43 -14.98
C ASP A 174 5.74 -0.13 -13.49
N GLY A 175 6.95 0.25 -13.05
CA GLY A 175 7.21 0.67 -11.67
C GLY A 175 7.25 -0.50 -10.69
N GLU A 176 6.86 -0.27 -9.44
CA GLU A 176 6.74 -1.28 -8.38
C GLU A 176 5.28 -1.34 -7.88
N PRO A 177 4.38 -1.88 -8.71
CA PRO A 177 2.95 -1.79 -8.47
C PRO A 177 2.49 -2.73 -7.35
N GLY A 178 1.35 -2.43 -6.73
CA GLY A 178 0.79 -3.28 -5.68
C GLY A 178 -0.66 -2.98 -5.38
N GLY A 179 -1.10 -3.36 -4.17
CA GLY A 179 -2.49 -3.36 -3.72
C GLY A 179 -3.18 -4.70 -3.95
N MET A 180 -4.51 -4.66 -4.06
CA MET A 180 -5.32 -5.84 -4.37
C MET A 180 -5.09 -6.31 -5.80
N ALA A 181 -4.98 -7.63 -5.98
CA ALA A 181 -4.81 -8.26 -7.28
C ALA A 181 -5.70 -9.51 -7.44
N ASP A 182 -6.26 -9.67 -8.63
CA ASP A 182 -6.91 -10.89 -9.08
C ASP A 182 -5.85 -11.93 -9.45
N ILE A 183 -6.08 -13.19 -9.08
CA ILE A 183 -5.18 -14.30 -9.41
C ILE A 183 -5.82 -15.09 -10.54
N VAL A 184 -5.17 -15.08 -11.71
CA VAL A 184 -5.57 -15.88 -12.87
C VAL A 184 -4.63 -17.08 -12.96
N VAL A 185 -5.21 -18.28 -12.99
CA VAL A 185 -4.48 -19.54 -13.10
C VAL A 185 -4.68 -20.11 -14.50
N HIS A 186 -3.59 -20.32 -15.23
CA HIS A 186 -3.60 -20.92 -16.57
C HIS A 186 -3.03 -22.33 -16.49
N GLY A 187 -3.71 -23.33 -17.08
CA GLY A 187 -3.27 -24.73 -17.04
C GLY A 187 -2.60 -25.19 -18.34
N PHE A 188 -1.37 -25.71 -18.25
CA PHE A 188 -0.63 -26.40 -19.33
C PHE A 188 0.39 -27.39 -18.75
N GLU A 189 0.58 -28.60 -19.30
CA GLU A 189 1.64 -29.52 -18.85
C GLU A 189 3.05 -29.01 -19.22
N ARG A 190 3.92 -28.67 -18.25
CA ARG A 190 5.37 -28.46 -18.47
C ARG A 190 6.18 -29.41 -17.60
N ALA A 191 7.29 -29.94 -18.12
CA ALA A 191 8.23 -30.78 -17.38
C ALA A 191 9.64 -30.20 -17.43
N PHE A 192 10.26 -29.97 -16.28
CA PHE A 192 11.63 -29.47 -16.15
C PHE A 192 12.46 -30.42 -15.30
N VAL A 193 13.79 -30.33 -15.36
CA VAL A 193 14.70 -31.17 -14.56
C VAL A 193 15.50 -30.29 -13.62
N ASP A 194 15.29 -30.43 -12.31
CA ASP A 194 16.13 -29.83 -11.27
C ASP A 194 16.79 -30.93 -10.45
N GLY A 195 18.11 -30.88 -10.26
CA GLY A 195 18.87 -31.90 -9.51
C GLY A 195 18.76 -33.35 -10.02
N GLY A 196 18.20 -33.58 -11.22
CA GLY A 196 17.92 -34.92 -11.76
C GLY A 196 16.47 -35.41 -11.55
N GLU A 197 15.62 -34.64 -10.86
CA GLU A 197 14.19 -34.92 -10.72
C GLU A 197 13.40 -34.20 -11.82
N LYS A 198 12.49 -34.91 -12.49
CA LYS A 198 11.53 -34.31 -13.42
C LYS A 198 10.42 -33.63 -12.61
N ILE A 199 10.45 -32.31 -12.52
CA ILE A 199 9.39 -31.48 -11.93
C ILE A 199 8.41 -31.11 -13.04
N GLN A 200 7.20 -31.65 -12.98
CA GLN A 200 6.12 -31.28 -13.88
C GLN A 200 5.30 -30.15 -13.25
N VAL A 201 5.46 -28.91 -13.73
CA VAL A 201 4.65 -27.76 -13.31
C VAL A 201 3.56 -27.55 -14.35
N SER A 202 2.30 -27.64 -13.91
CA SER A 202 1.14 -27.64 -14.81
C SER A 202 0.36 -26.32 -14.86
N CYS A 203 0.80 -25.28 -14.13
CA CYS A 203 0.13 -23.99 -14.07
C CYS A 203 1.11 -22.80 -14.16
N TYR A 204 0.69 -21.69 -14.78
CA TYR A 204 1.31 -20.37 -14.61
C TYR A 204 0.27 -19.35 -14.12
N PHE A 205 0.73 -18.26 -13.53
CA PHE A 205 -0.11 -17.30 -12.82
C PHE A 205 0.03 -15.91 -13.40
N GLU A 206 -1.09 -15.20 -13.50
CA GLU A 206 -1.09 -13.76 -13.70
C GLU A 206 -1.74 -13.09 -12.50
N PHE A 207 -1.14 -12.00 -12.05
CA PHE A 207 -1.70 -11.13 -11.03
C PHE A 207 -2.20 -9.87 -11.72
N ILE A 208 -3.49 -9.61 -11.67
CA ILE A 208 -4.12 -8.51 -12.39
C ILE A 208 -4.63 -7.48 -11.39
N ASP A 209 -4.22 -6.22 -11.53
CA ASP A 209 -4.69 -5.15 -10.64
C ASP A 209 -6.15 -4.73 -10.91
N GLU A 210 -6.68 -3.81 -10.11
CA GLU A 210 -8.05 -3.31 -10.26
C GLU A 210 -8.30 -2.57 -11.58
N HIS A 211 -7.25 -2.20 -12.31
CA HIS A 211 -7.30 -1.54 -13.61
C HIS A 211 -7.13 -2.52 -14.78
N GLY A 212 -7.00 -3.83 -14.52
CA GLY A 212 -6.83 -4.85 -15.54
C GLY A 212 -5.40 -5.00 -16.06
N ARG A 213 -4.41 -4.37 -15.41
CA ARG A 213 -3.00 -4.47 -15.79
C ARG A 213 -2.36 -5.69 -15.13
N ARG A 214 -1.49 -6.38 -15.87
CA ARG A 214 -0.72 -7.50 -15.33
C ARG A 214 0.45 -6.98 -14.51
N LEU A 215 0.49 -7.33 -13.24
CA LEU A 215 1.62 -7.03 -12.37
C LEU A 215 2.86 -7.82 -12.83
N PRO A 216 4.07 -7.23 -12.76
CA PRO A 216 5.31 -7.83 -13.26
C PRO A 216 5.92 -8.84 -12.25
N TYR A 217 5.06 -9.66 -11.62
CA TYR A 217 5.47 -10.59 -10.57
C TYR A 217 5.12 -12.05 -10.90
N GLU A 218 6.00 -12.95 -10.49
CA GLU A 218 5.79 -14.40 -10.50
C GLU A 218 6.09 -15.00 -9.11
N LEU A 219 5.65 -16.24 -8.88
CA LEU A 219 5.80 -16.93 -7.59
C LEU A 219 7.20 -17.52 -7.43
N TRP A 220 7.80 -17.36 -6.26
CA TRP A 220 9.22 -17.69 -6.04
C TRP A 220 9.60 -19.16 -6.25
N SER A 221 8.69 -20.12 -6.02
CA SER A 221 9.01 -21.55 -6.13
C SER A 221 7.81 -22.45 -6.46
N PRO A 222 8.05 -23.68 -6.95
CA PRO A 222 6.98 -24.64 -7.25
C PRO A 222 6.08 -25.00 -6.06
N ASP A 223 6.59 -24.94 -4.83
CA ASP A 223 5.78 -25.18 -3.62
C ASP A 223 4.77 -24.06 -3.40
N GLN A 224 5.16 -22.82 -3.70
CA GLN A 224 4.28 -21.66 -3.62
C GLN A 224 3.25 -21.67 -4.75
N GLU A 225 3.65 -22.05 -5.97
CA GLU A 225 2.74 -22.31 -7.09
C GLU A 225 1.68 -23.35 -6.72
N ARG A 226 2.10 -24.50 -6.17
CA ARG A 226 1.18 -25.54 -5.70
C ARG A 226 0.19 -25.00 -4.66
N ARG A 227 0.69 -24.23 -3.68
CA ARG A 227 -0.15 -23.61 -2.65
C ARG A 227 -1.20 -22.66 -3.27
N VAL A 228 -0.81 -21.83 -4.24
CA VAL A 228 -1.75 -20.93 -4.92
C VAL A 228 -2.74 -21.72 -5.78
N CYS A 229 -2.30 -22.76 -6.51
CA CYS A 229 -3.17 -23.64 -7.31
C CYS A 229 -4.20 -24.37 -6.41
N GLU A 230 -3.81 -24.86 -5.22
CA GLU A 230 -4.71 -25.46 -4.21
C GLU A 230 -5.74 -24.45 -3.66
N LEU A 231 -5.27 -23.27 -3.23
CA LEU A 231 -6.16 -22.23 -2.68
C LEU A 231 -7.11 -21.68 -3.76
N SER A 232 -6.65 -21.52 -4.99
CA SER A 232 -7.46 -21.07 -6.12
C SER A 232 -8.54 -22.10 -6.46
N THR A 233 -8.22 -23.39 -6.41
CA THR A 233 -9.20 -24.47 -6.57
C THR A 233 -10.26 -24.44 -5.46
N ARG A 234 -9.84 -24.16 -4.22
CA ARG A 234 -10.74 -24.14 -3.06
C ARG A 234 -11.65 -22.92 -3.01
N TYR A 235 -11.13 -21.74 -3.32
CA TYR A 235 -11.82 -20.46 -3.10
C TYR A 235 -12.28 -19.77 -4.39
N GLY A 236 -11.78 -20.19 -5.56
CA GLY A 236 -12.10 -19.59 -6.85
C GLY A 236 -11.77 -18.09 -6.89
N SER A 237 -12.63 -17.31 -7.54
CA SER A 237 -12.48 -15.86 -7.70
C SER A 237 -12.54 -15.05 -6.39
N ARG A 238 -12.86 -15.69 -5.26
CA ARG A 238 -12.82 -15.06 -3.93
C ARG A 238 -11.40 -14.94 -3.39
N LEU A 239 -10.47 -15.75 -3.88
CA LEU A 239 -9.05 -15.63 -3.55
C LEU A 239 -8.47 -14.45 -4.30
N LYS A 240 -7.80 -13.55 -3.57
CA LYS A 240 -7.10 -12.40 -4.12
C LYS A 240 -5.69 -12.35 -3.57
N GLY A 241 -4.79 -11.77 -4.37
CA GLY A 241 -3.48 -11.33 -3.93
C GLY A 241 -3.56 -9.95 -3.28
N LEU A 242 -2.66 -9.68 -2.34
CA LEU A 242 -2.50 -8.37 -1.73
C LEU A 242 -1.01 -8.09 -1.52
N ILE A 243 -0.51 -7.03 -2.16
CA ILE A 243 0.84 -6.49 -1.99
C ILE A 243 0.71 -5.15 -1.27
N LEU A 244 1.37 -4.99 -0.12
CA LEU A 244 1.10 -3.87 0.80
C LEU A 244 2.05 -2.68 0.64
N GLY A 245 3.14 -2.84 -0.10
CA GLY A 245 4.09 -1.78 -0.38
C GLY A 245 4.96 -2.10 -1.59
N PRO A 246 5.59 -1.08 -2.19
CA PRO A 246 6.38 -1.21 -3.42
C PRO A 246 7.60 -2.14 -3.26
N ASP A 247 8.22 -2.18 -2.08
CA ASP A 247 9.36 -3.06 -1.80
C ASP A 247 8.94 -4.46 -1.29
N ASP A 248 7.64 -4.72 -1.15
CA ASP A 248 7.16 -6.00 -0.64
C ASP A 248 7.32 -7.08 -1.71
N ARG A 249 8.35 -7.92 -1.55
CA ARG A 249 8.51 -9.17 -2.31
C ARG A 249 7.64 -10.30 -1.78
N ARG A 250 6.52 -9.96 -1.15
CA ARG A 250 5.58 -10.91 -0.55
C ARG A 250 4.16 -10.51 -0.85
N MET A 251 3.38 -11.47 -1.30
CA MET A 251 1.95 -11.35 -1.50
C MET A 251 1.21 -12.10 -0.39
N ARG A 252 0.22 -11.44 0.20
CA ARG A 252 -0.80 -12.10 1.02
C ARG A 252 -1.88 -12.68 0.13
N LEU A 253 -2.32 -13.86 0.48
CA LEU A 253 -3.47 -14.51 -0.12
C LEU A 253 -4.66 -14.27 0.81
N VAL A 254 -5.59 -13.43 0.36
CA VAL A 254 -6.76 -13.03 1.13
C VAL A 254 -8.03 -13.56 0.48
N VAL A 255 -8.99 -13.99 1.30
CA VAL A 255 -10.30 -14.46 0.82
C VAL A 255 -11.40 -13.61 1.44
N GLY A 256 -12.34 -13.13 0.63
CA GLY A 256 -13.57 -12.54 1.15
C GLY A 256 -14.47 -13.63 1.74
N CYS A 257 -14.99 -13.44 2.96
CA CYS A 257 -16.05 -14.28 3.51
C CYS A 257 -17.26 -14.26 2.58
N ALA A 258 -17.86 -15.44 2.37
CA ALA A 258 -19.17 -15.48 1.76
C ALA A 258 -20.13 -14.68 2.66
N PRO A 259 -21.12 -13.94 2.10
CA PRO A 259 -22.17 -13.39 2.95
C PRO A 259 -22.73 -14.55 3.78
N ASP A 260 -22.80 -14.36 5.10
CA ASP A 260 -23.45 -15.33 5.98
C ASP A 260 -24.79 -15.69 5.31
N ARG A 261 -25.01 -16.98 5.08
CA ARG A 261 -26.37 -17.46 4.90
C ARG A 261 -27.03 -17.20 6.25
N LEU A 262 -27.56 -16.00 6.42
CA LEU A 262 -28.53 -15.70 7.45
C LEU A 262 -29.55 -16.80 7.36
N SER A 263 -29.55 -17.63 8.40
CA SER A 263 -30.55 -18.63 8.69
C SER A 263 -31.90 -17.98 8.50
N ILE A 264 -32.55 -18.28 7.38
CA ILE A 264 -33.98 -18.10 7.24
C ILE A 264 -34.59 -19.10 8.21
N GLN A 265 -34.93 -18.63 9.41
CA GLN A 265 -35.89 -19.24 10.31
C GLN A 265 -36.80 -18.14 10.85
#